data_AF-A0A950PWS2-F1
#
_entry.id   AF-A0A950PWS2-F1
#
_cell.length_a   1.000
_cell.length_b   1.000
_cell.length_c   1.000
_cell.angle_alpha   90.00
_cell.angle_beta   90.00
_cell.angle_gamma   90.00
#
_symmetry.space_group_name_H-M   'P 1'
#
loop_
_entity.id
_entity.type
_entity.pdbx_description
1 polymer ?
#
loop_
_entity_poly.entity_id
_entity_poly.type
_entity_poly.pdbx_seq_one_letter_code
_entity_poly.pdbx_strand_id
1 'polypeptide(L)'
;MPCTATIPNLTAREQAHHLYEAIPPGLFRVTDENERIAWRVSPEPFALSGELAREVERLGAQLLAFYRALNNLYNRSVRGTAPPFVAEYLDCGKPQQIVKLARQNRFKQDVPGVIRPDLILTDDGFVATELDSIPGGMGFVGAMTQAYCSLGIESFGGDDGIPKGFAAMLAHATGVERPTVAIVVSDESADYRNEMAWLAAELRRLDLADAWLRKPQELTFTEDGLFIRHDDGRESRLDAIYRNFELFDLFNVPKQELMLYAARHNRVKMTPPPKASLEEKLAFALLHHHALAPFWRSELGAQTFDRLVRLFPKTWIIDPSKMPPQAVIEELYATGSPVSDFRQLGSLPKSERAYVIKPSGFSP
;
A
#
# COMPACT_ATOMS: atom_id res chain seq x y z
N MET A 1 21.32 13.23 9.01
CA MET A 1 22.15 13.85 10.08
C MET A 1 21.52 13.45 11.41
N PRO A 2 22.24 13.38 12.54
CA PRO A 2 21.60 13.11 13.82
C PRO A 2 20.61 14.23 14.13
N CYS A 3 19.48 13.87 14.75
CA CYS A 3 18.48 14.85 15.13
C CYS A 3 19.05 15.82 16.16
N THR A 4 18.81 17.11 15.96
CA THR A 4 19.33 18.16 16.84
C THR A 4 18.15 18.93 17.42
N ALA A 5 18.06 18.95 18.75
CA ALA A 5 17.03 19.69 19.43
C ALA A 5 17.19 21.19 19.15
N THR A 6 16.15 21.79 18.57
CA THR A 6 16.09 23.24 18.33
C THR A 6 15.70 23.99 19.61
N ILE A 7 15.06 23.31 20.57
CA ILE A 7 14.66 23.86 21.87
C ILE A 7 14.97 22.82 22.98
N PRO A 8 15.94 23.07 23.87
CA PRO A 8 16.27 22.13 24.95
C PRO A 8 15.30 22.22 26.14
N ASN A 9 15.21 21.14 26.92
CA ASN A 9 14.54 21.07 28.23
C ASN A 9 13.02 21.37 28.24
N LEU A 10 12.30 21.03 27.18
CA LEU A 10 10.84 21.11 27.16
C LEU A 10 10.21 20.06 28.08
N THR A 11 9.16 20.45 28.81
CA THR A 11 8.26 19.52 29.49
C THR A 11 7.45 18.72 28.47
N ALA A 12 6.88 17.58 28.87
CA ALA A 12 6.01 16.77 28.00
C ALA A 12 4.86 17.59 27.38
N ARG A 13 4.26 18.52 28.14
CA ARG A 13 3.21 19.40 27.62
C ARG A 13 3.74 20.34 26.53
N GLU A 14 4.91 20.92 26.74
CA GLU A 14 5.54 21.83 25.78
C GLU A 14 6.03 21.08 24.54
N GLN A 15 6.55 19.86 24.68
CA GLN A 15 6.89 18.99 23.55
C GLN A 15 5.66 18.69 22.69
N ALA A 16 4.55 18.25 23.31
CA ALA A 16 3.31 17.97 22.60
C ALA A 16 2.77 19.22 21.89
N HIS A 17 2.85 20.40 22.53
CA HIS A 17 2.45 21.66 21.91
C HIS A 17 3.39 22.05 20.75
N HIS A 18 4.70 21.87 20.90
CA HIS A 18 5.67 22.12 19.83
C HIS A 18 5.38 21.23 18.62
N LEU A 19 5.16 19.93 18.84
CA LEU A 19 4.82 18.99 17.78
C LEU A 19 3.50 19.36 17.09
N TYR A 20 2.51 19.79 17.87
CA TYR A 20 1.21 20.24 17.35
C TYR A 20 1.35 21.42 16.37
N GLU A 21 2.23 22.37 16.68
CA GLU A 21 2.51 23.53 15.83
C GLU A 21 3.47 23.21 14.67
N ALA A 22 4.42 22.30 14.88
CA ALA A 22 5.45 21.97 13.89
C ALA A 22 4.95 21.05 12.77
N ILE A 23 3.97 20.18 13.06
CA ILE A 23 3.38 19.30 12.04
C ILE A 23 2.44 20.14 11.17
N PRO A 24 2.64 20.18 9.83
CA PRO A 24 1.76 20.92 8.93
C PRO A 24 0.29 20.53 9.10
N PRO A 25 -0.64 21.50 9.13
CA PRO A 25 -2.06 21.21 9.26
C PRO A 25 -2.62 20.52 8.03
N GLY A 26 -3.74 19.81 8.20
CA GLY A 26 -4.48 19.19 7.11
C GLY A 26 -3.79 18.00 6.42
N LEU A 27 -2.64 17.51 6.91
CA LEU A 27 -1.97 16.31 6.37
C LEU A 27 -2.86 15.07 6.43
N PHE A 28 -3.73 14.99 7.44
CA PHE A 28 -4.84 14.06 7.47
C PHE A 28 -6.13 14.88 7.53
N ARG A 29 -7.04 14.67 6.57
CA ARG A 29 -8.30 15.40 6.56
C ARG A 29 -9.22 14.85 7.65
N VAL A 30 -9.74 15.74 8.47
CA VAL A 30 -10.92 15.49 9.30
C VAL A 30 -11.97 16.49 8.88
N THR A 31 -13.22 16.02 8.75
CA THR A 31 -14.36 16.85 8.38
C THR A 31 -14.40 18.08 9.29
N ASP A 32 -14.43 19.27 8.70
CA ASP A 32 -14.51 20.57 9.37
C ASP A 32 -13.25 21.06 10.13
N GLU A 33 -12.10 20.39 10.04
CA GLU A 33 -10.83 20.82 10.67
C GLU A 33 -9.63 20.82 9.70
N ASN A 34 -9.50 21.89 8.90
CA ASN A 34 -8.40 22.01 7.92
C ASN A 34 -7.21 22.85 8.40
N GLU A 35 -7.37 23.63 9.48
CA GLU A 35 -6.37 24.59 9.95
C GLU A 35 -5.44 24.02 11.03
N ARG A 36 -5.69 22.80 11.48
CA ARG A 36 -4.94 22.13 12.56
C ARG A 36 -4.78 20.64 12.27
N ILE A 37 -3.95 19.97 13.05
CA ILE A 37 -3.96 18.50 13.09
C ILE A 37 -5.10 18.02 13.98
N ALA A 38 -5.85 17.03 13.50
CA ALA A 38 -7.12 16.60 14.09
C ALA A 38 -6.98 15.48 15.12
N TRP A 39 -5.75 15.19 15.58
CA TRP A 39 -5.46 14.13 16.54
C TRP A 39 -4.60 14.65 17.69
N ARG A 40 -4.57 13.87 18.78
CA ARG A 40 -3.70 14.15 19.91
C ARG A 40 -2.30 13.64 19.61
N VAL A 41 -1.31 14.52 19.74
CA VAL A 41 0.10 14.16 19.57
C VAL A 41 0.69 13.70 20.90
N SER A 42 1.44 12.61 20.86
CA SER A 42 2.25 12.16 21.99
C SER A 42 3.51 13.02 22.10
N PRO A 43 3.97 13.39 23.31
CA PRO A 43 5.26 14.07 23.46
C PRO A 43 6.46 13.20 23.05
N GLU A 44 6.27 11.88 23.05
CA GLU A 44 7.30 10.88 22.75
C GLU A 44 6.80 9.90 21.69
N PRO A 45 7.66 9.47 20.74
CA PRO A 45 7.30 8.46 19.77
C PRO A 45 7.18 7.08 20.43
N PHE A 46 6.51 6.16 19.75
CA PHE A 46 6.45 4.77 20.19
C PHE A 46 7.84 4.13 20.11
N ALA A 47 8.39 3.73 21.26
CA ALA A 47 9.72 3.16 21.33
C ALA A 47 9.77 1.74 20.74
N LEU A 48 10.68 1.53 19.79
CA LEU A 48 10.99 0.20 19.26
C LEU A 48 12.30 -0.30 19.86
N SER A 49 12.32 -1.55 20.33
CA SER A 49 13.58 -2.21 20.65
C SER A 49 14.40 -2.40 19.37
N GLY A 50 15.72 -2.53 19.50
CA GLY A 50 16.58 -2.80 18.33
C GLY A 50 16.24 -4.13 17.64
N GLU A 51 15.62 -5.08 18.34
CA GLU A 51 15.13 -6.32 17.76
C GLU A 51 13.89 -6.10 16.89
N LEU A 52 12.88 -5.38 17.41
CA LEU A 52 11.67 -5.05 16.65
C LEU A 52 12.00 -4.19 15.41
N ALA A 53 12.93 -3.24 15.54
CA ALA A 53 13.39 -2.43 14.41
C ALA A 53 13.98 -3.30 13.28
N ARG A 54 14.88 -4.24 13.61
CA ARG A 54 15.43 -5.19 12.62
C ARG A 54 14.39 -6.15 12.06
N GLU A 55 13.35 -6.46 12.82
CA GLU A 55 12.22 -7.25 12.32
C GLU A 55 11.43 -6.48 11.27
N VAL A 56 11.10 -5.21 11.52
CA VAL A 56 10.43 -4.33 10.55
C VAL A 56 11.27 -4.15 9.27
N GLU A 57 12.59 -3.99 9.38
CA GLU A 57 13.48 -3.91 8.21
C GLU A 57 13.42 -5.17 7.34
N ARG A 58 13.52 -6.35 7.97
CA ARG A 58 13.43 -7.63 7.26
C ARG A 58 12.06 -7.83 6.64
N LEU A 59 11.01 -7.38 7.31
CA LEU A 59 9.64 -7.51 6.84
C LEU A 59 9.44 -6.82 5.48
N GLY A 60 10.04 -5.64 5.27
CA GLY A 60 9.95 -4.95 3.98
C GLY A 60 10.41 -5.81 2.79
N ALA A 61 11.54 -6.50 2.92
CA ALA A 61 12.05 -7.40 1.88
C ALA A 61 11.16 -8.64 1.70
N GLN A 62 10.60 -9.18 2.79
CA GLN A 62 9.71 -10.34 2.76
C GLN A 62 8.37 -10.02 2.09
N LEU A 63 7.80 -8.84 2.35
CA LEU A 63 6.56 -8.38 1.72
C LEU A 63 6.74 -8.09 0.23
N LEU A 64 7.88 -7.52 -0.17
CA LEU A 64 8.20 -7.36 -1.58
C LEU A 64 8.34 -8.72 -2.29
N ALA A 65 9.01 -9.69 -1.65
CA ALA A 65 9.09 -11.05 -2.17
C ALA A 65 7.71 -11.71 -2.28
N PHE A 66 6.84 -11.49 -1.29
CA PHE A 66 5.45 -11.96 -1.32
C PHE A 66 4.67 -11.39 -2.50
N TYR A 67 4.69 -10.07 -2.74
CA TYR A 67 4.01 -9.49 -3.90
C TYR A 67 4.54 -9.99 -5.25
N ARG A 68 5.86 -10.21 -5.35
CA ARG A 68 6.47 -10.82 -6.55
C ARG A 68 5.98 -12.25 -6.76
N ALA A 69 5.95 -13.06 -5.71
CA ALA A 69 5.47 -14.44 -5.76
C ALA A 69 3.95 -14.49 -6.06
N LEU A 70 3.14 -13.62 -5.47
CA LEU A 70 1.70 -13.51 -5.75
C LEU A 70 1.45 -13.12 -7.22
N ASN A 71 2.18 -12.14 -7.73
CA ASN A 71 2.12 -11.76 -9.13
C ASN A 71 2.53 -12.93 -10.05
N ASN A 72 3.58 -13.68 -9.70
CA ASN A 72 3.98 -14.87 -10.46
C ASN A 72 2.88 -15.95 -10.43
N LEU A 73 2.29 -16.22 -9.26
CA LEU A 73 1.21 -17.19 -9.08
C LEU A 73 0.00 -16.86 -9.95
N TYR A 74 -0.46 -15.61 -9.92
CA TYR A 74 -1.55 -15.12 -10.76
C TYR A 74 -1.24 -15.36 -12.24
N ASN A 75 -0.07 -14.94 -12.72
CA ASN A 75 0.33 -15.13 -14.12
C ASN A 75 0.43 -16.60 -14.52
N ARG A 76 0.90 -17.49 -13.64
CA ARG A 76 0.95 -18.94 -13.88
C ARG A 76 -0.43 -19.55 -13.95
N SER A 77 -1.36 -19.11 -13.10
CA SER A 77 -2.76 -19.53 -13.09
C SER A 77 -3.45 -19.15 -14.40
N VAL A 78 -3.32 -17.89 -14.86
CA VAL A 78 -3.86 -17.43 -16.16
C VAL A 78 -3.33 -18.26 -17.34
N ARG A 79 -2.09 -18.77 -17.26
CA ARG A 79 -1.46 -19.59 -18.31
C ARG A 79 -1.76 -21.09 -18.20
N GLY A 80 -2.49 -21.53 -17.17
CA GLY A 80 -2.76 -22.95 -16.92
C GLY A 80 -1.57 -23.74 -16.36
N THR A 81 -0.59 -23.08 -15.74
CA THR A 81 0.62 -23.70 -15.14
C THR A 81 0.65 -23.62 -13.59
N ALA A 82 -0.48 -23.20 -13.02
CA ALA A 82 -0.83 -23.24 -11.61
C ALA A 82 -2.37 -23.42 -11.52
N PRO A 83 -2.95 -23.76 -10.35
CA PRO A 83 -4.38 -23.99 -10.24
C PRO A 83 -5.23 -22.81 -10.77
N PRO A 84 -6.29 -23.06 -11.57
CA PRO A 84 -7.07 -22.02 -12.23
C PRO A 84 -7.86 -21.14 -11.25
N PHE A 85 -8.29 -21.70 -10.11
CA PHE A 85 -9.08 -21.00 -9.10
C PHE A 85 -8.41 -19.71 -8.58
N VAL A 86 -7.08 -19.63 -8.63
CA VAL A 86 -6.34 -18.43 -8.19
C VAL A 86 -6.72 -17.23 -9.03
N ALA A 87 -6.61 -17.34 -10.37
CA ALA A 87 -6.99 -16.26 -11.27
C ALA A 87 -8.51 -16.04 -11.26
N GLU A 88 -9.31 -17.12 -11.18
CA GLU A 88 -10.77 -17.02 -11.12
C GLU A 88 -11.25 -16.17 -9.94
N TYR A 89 -10.73 -16.41 -8.72
CA TYR A 89 -11.09 -15.57 -7.57
C TYR A 89 -10.50 -14.17 -7.66
N LEU A 90 -9.23 -14.01 -8.06
CA LEU A 90 -8.60 -12.69 -8.16
C LEU A 90 -9.21 -11.81 -9.26
N ASP A 91 -9.86 -12.39 -10.27
CA ASP A 91 -10.55 -11.64 -11.33
C ASP A 91 -12.06 -11.51 -11.08
N CYS A 92 -12.61 -12.18 -10.06
CA CYS A 92 -14.03 -12.14 -9.74
C CYS A 92 -14.51 -10.70 -9.46
N GLY A 93 -15.69 -10.35 -10.01
CA GLY A 93 -16.28 -9.01 -9.91
C GLY A 93 -15.60 -7.92 -10.75
N LYS A 94 -14.41 -8.18 -11.32
CA LYS A 94 -13.64 -7.15 -12.03
C LYS A 94 -14.13 -6.95 -13.47
N PRO A 95 -14.30 -5.69 -13.90
CA PRO A 95 -14.52 -5.36 -15.30
C PRO A 95 -13.45 -5.95 -16.21
N GLN A 96 -13.86 -6.48 -17.37
CA GLN A 96 -12.94 -7.16 -18.31
C GLN A 96 -11.77 -6.26 -18.77
N GLN A 97 -12.00 -4.96 -18.87
CA GLN A 97 -10.97 -3.98 -19.23
C GLN A 97 -9.83 -3.94 -18.20
N ILE A 98 -10.15 -3.99 -16.90
CA ILE A 98 -9.16 -4.00 -15.80
C ILE A 98 -8.37 -5.32 -15.79
N VAL A 99 -9.06 -6.45 -16.00
CA VAL A 99 -8.41 -7.77 -16.09
C VAL A 99 -7.45 -7.83 -17.27
N LYS A 100 -7.88 -7.37 -18.46
CA LYS A 100 -7.03 -7.31 -19.66
C LYS A 100 -5.82 -6.40 -19.46
N LEU A 101 -6.00 -5.27 -18.78
CA LEU A 101 -4.94 -4.32 -18.47
C LEU A 101 -3.85 -4.93 -17.59
N ALA A 102 -4.22 -5.59 -16.49
CA ALA A 102 -3.29 -6.24 -15.57
C ALA A 102 -2.42 -7.32 -16.24
N ARG A 103 -2.97 -7.98 -17.28
CA ARG A 103 -2.32 -9.08 -18.02
C ARG A 103 -1.44 -8.61 -19.20
N GLN A 104 -1.33 -7.30 -19.45
CA GLN A 104 -0.47 -6.80 -20.52
C GLN A 104 1.00 -7.12 -20.23
N ASN A 105 1.72 -7.60 -21.25
CA ASN A 105 3.14 -7.97 -21.13
C ASN A 105 4.01 -6.83 -20.55
N ARG A 106 3.65 -5.57 -20.84
CA ARG A 106 4.34 -4.38 -20.32
C ARG A 106 4.42 -4.36 -18.80
N PHE A 107 3.36 -4.77 -18.11
CA PHE A 107 3.28 -4.75 -16.65
C PHE A 107 3.64 -6.10 -16.02
N LYS A 108 3.98 -7.13 -16.81
CA LYS A 108 4.08 -8.52 -16.34
C LYS A 108 4.86 -8.69 -15.03
N GLN A 109 6.02 -8.04 -14.90
CA GLN A 109 6.88 -8.13 -13.71
C GLN A 109 6.71 -6.97 -12.72
N ASP A 110 5.89 -5.98 -13.05
CA ASP A 110 5.72 -4.79 -12.22
C ASP A 110 4.91 -5.15 -10.96
N VAL A 111 5.36 -4.67 -9.82
CA VAL A 111 4.70 -4.78 -8.50
C VAL A 111 4.69 -3.40 -7.83
N PRO A 112 3.85 -3.17 -6.80
CA PRO A 112 3.84 -1.91 -6.05
C PRO A 112 5.23 -1.54 -5.53
N GLY A 113 5.62 -0.28 -5.71
CA GLY A 113 6.89 0.25 -5.20
C GLY A 113 6.84 0.70 -3.74
N VAL A 114 5.65 0.99 -3.22
CA VAL A 114 5.40 1.31 -1.81
C VAL A 114 4.42 0.28 -1.28
N ILE A 115 4.75 -0.29 -0.12
CA ILE A 115 3.95 -1.30 0.56
C ILE A 115 3.78 -0.84 2.00
N ARG A 116 2.54 -0.81 2.50
CA ARG A 116 2.25 -0.51 3.90
C ARG A 116 1.57 -1.70 4.55
N PRO A 117 2.26 -2.45 5.42
CA PRO A 117 1.60 -3.38 6.31
C PRO A 117 1.05 -2.62 7.52
N ASP A 118 -0.21 -2.87 7.85
CA ASP A 118 -0.78 -2.39 9.11
C ASP A 118 -0.54 -3.47 10.18
N LEU A 119 0.25 -3.13 11.20
CA LEU A 119 0.77 -4.09 12.17
C LEU A 119 0.22 -3.85 13.57
N ILE A 120 -0.16 -4.93 14.23
CA ILE A 120 -0.44 -4.98 15.67
C ILE A 120 0.72 -5.71 16.34
N LEU A 121 1.31 -5.11 17.36
CA LEU A 121 2.28 -5.76 18.22
C LEU A 121 1.55 -6.57 19.30
N THR A 122 1.83 -7.88 19.38
CA THR A 122 1.32 -8.80 20.40
C THR A 122 2.49 -9.36 21.23
N ASP A 123 2.17 -10.15 22.26
CA ASP A 123 3.18 -10.85 23.06
C ASP A 123 4.02 -11.84 22.23
N ASP A 124 3.49 -12.32 21.10
CA ASP A 124 4.13 -13.29 20.20
C ASP A 124 4.80 -12.62 18.97
N GLY A 125 4.77 -11.29 18.89
CA GLY A 125 5.34 -10.50 17.79
C GLY A 125 4.29 -9.76 16.96
N PHE A 126 4.65 -9.38 15.73
CA PHE A 126 3.73 -8.64 14.86
C PHE A 126 2.69 -9.54 14.19
N VAL A 127 1.46 -9.05 14.13
CA VAL A 127 0.38 -9.58 13.29
C VAL A 127 -0.08 -8.47 12.35
N ALA A 128 -0.17 -8.77 11.06
CA ALA A 128 -0.65 -7.82 10.06
C ALA A 128 -2.17 -7.87 9.94
N THR A 129 -2.83 -6.73 10.02
CA THR A 129 -4.27 -6.63 9.76
C THR A 129 -4.57 -6.37 8.30
N GLU A 130 -3.76 -5.55 7.64
CA GLU A 130 -3.90 -5.13 6.24
C GLU A 130 -2.53 -5.05 5.54
N LEU A 131 -2.58 -5.08 4.22
CA LEU A 131 -1.40 -4.89 3.36
C LEU A 131 -1.82 -4.04 2.16
N ASP A 132 -1.44 -2.77 2.18
CA ASP A 132 -1.82 -1.82 1.15
C ASP A 132 -0.73 -1.68 0.09
N SER A 133 -1.15 -1.77 -1.17
CA SER A 133 -0.32 -1.52 -2.36
C SER A 133 -0.41 -0.08 -2.89
N ILE A 134 -1.36 0.72 -2.37
CA ILE A 134 -1.52 2.14 -2.70
C ILE A 134 -1.68 2.96 -1.42
N PRO A 135 -0.72 2.89 -0.50
CA PRO A 135 -0.91 3.50 0.80
C PRO A 135 -0.89 5.02 0.71
N GLY A 136 -1.72 5.65 1.54
CA GLY A 136 -1.47 6.99 2.06
C GLY A 136 -0.57 6.96 3.29
N GLY A 137 -0.45 8.08 3.98
CA GLY A 137 0.27 8.26 5.23
C GLY A 137 1.77 8.52 5.09
N MET A 138 2.36 8.44 3.89
CA MET A 138 3.79 8.69 3.69
C MET A 138 4.17 10.14 4.02
N GLY A 139 3.41 11.11 3.52
CA GLY A 139 3.70 12.51 3.78
C GLY A 139 3.41 12.87 5.23
N PHE A 140 2.35 12.27 5.80
CA PHE A 140 2.03 12.39 7.21
C PHE A 140 3.17 11.88 8.11
N VAL A 141 3.64 10.64 7.89
CA VAL A 141 4.72 10.04 8.68
C VAL A 141 6.01 10.82 8.50
N GLY A 142 6.35 11.21 7.26
CA GLY A 142 7.54 12.01 6.98
C GLY A 142 7.53 13.36 7.70
N ALA A 143 6.41 14.09 7.69
CA ALA A 143 6.31 15.36 8.40
C ALA A 143 6.40 15.17 9.92
N MET A 144 5.79 14.09 10.44
CA MET A 144 5.84 13.75 11.85
C MET A 144 7.28 13.41 12.30
N THR A 145 8.04 12.62 11.54
CA THR A 145 9.43 12.31 11.89
C THR A 145 10.32 13.55 11.87
N GLN A 146 10.09 14.50 10.96
CA GLN A 146 10.78 15.79 10.97
C GLN A 146 10.45 16.62 12.21
N ALA A 147 9.18 16.66 12.62
CA ALA A 147 8.76 17.36 13.83
C ALA A 147 9.42 16.78 15.08
N TYR A 148 9.43 15.45 15.25
CA TYR A 148 10.16 14.81 16.36
C TYR A 148 11.68 15.04 16.28
N CYS A 149 12.25 15.03 15.07
CA CYS A 149 13.66 15.30 14.88
C CYS A 149 14.05 16.73 15.31
N SER A 150 13.14 17.70 15.16
CA SER A 150 13.35 19.08 15.66
C SER A 150 13.42 19.19 17.18
N LEU A 151 12.92 18.18 17.90
CA LEU A 151 13.07 18.01 19.35
C LEU A 151 14.34 17.21 19.73
N GLY A 152 15.16 16.82 18.75
CA GLY A 152 16.32 15.95 18.95
C GLY A 152 15.96 14.48 19.17
N ILE A 153 14.72 14.09 18.88
CA ILE A 153 14.25 12.71 19.05
C ILE A 153 14.39 11.98 17.73
N GLU A 154 15.25 10.97 17.69
CA GLU A 154 15.44 10.14 16.51
C GLU A 154 14.24 9.20 16.29
N SER A 155 13.79 9.12 15.05
CA SER A 155 12.74 8.18 14.61
C SER A 155 13.35 7.13 13.69
N PHE A 156 12.71 5.97 13.62
CA PHE A 156 13.14 4.90 12.72
C PHE A 156 13.14 5.39 11.25
N GLY A 157 14.26 5.23 10.55
CA GLY A 157 14.47 5.76 9.20
C GLY A 157 14.90 7.23 9.11
N GLY A 158 14.96 7.96 10.24
CA GLY A 158 15.37 9.36 10.29
C GLY A 158 14.32 10.37 9.81
N ASP A 159 14.72 11.62 9.69
CA ASP A 159 13.89 12.76 9.28
C ASP A 159 13.60 12.81 7.77
N ASP A 160 14.41 12.11 6.98
CA ASP A 160 14.31 12.08 5.51
C ASP A 160 14.19 10.65 4.92
N GLY A 161 13.95 9.63 5.76
CA GLY A 161 13.86 8.24 5.33
C GLY A 161 12.75 7.97 4.31
N ILE A 162 11.54 8.51 4.55
CA ILE A 162 10.40 8.39 3.63
C ILE A 162 10.70 9.02 2.26
N PRO A 163 11.06 10.32 2.15
CA PRO A 163 11.34 10.91 0.84
C PRO A 163 12.53 10.25 0.13
N LYS A 164 13.59 9.84 0.85
CA LYS A 164 14.70 9.08 0.24
C LYS A 164 14.27 7.73 -0.30
N GLY A 165 13.51 6.96 0.47
CA GLY A 165 13.01 5.65 0.05
C GLY A 165 12.09 5.77 -1.16
N PHE A 166 11.20 6.77 -1.15
CA PHE A 166 10.29 7.04 -2.27
C PHE A 166 11.04 7.47 -3.53
N ALA A 167 12.03 8.35 -3.42
CA ALA A 167 12.89 8.77 -4.53
C ALA A 167 13.70 7.59 -5.10
N ALA A 168 14.30 6.77 -4.25
CA ALA A 168 15.04 5.59 -4.67
C ALA A 168 14.15 4.59 -5.43
N MET A 169 12.91 4.40 -4.99
CA MET A 169 11.91 3.60 -5.70
C MET A 169 11.60 4.18 -7.09
N LEU A 170 11.38 5.49 -7.19
CA LEU A 170 11.13 6.17 -8.47
C LEU A 170 12.32 6.06 -9.41
N ALA A 171 13.53 6.34 -8.92
CA ALA A 171 14.75 6.26 -9.72
C ALA A 171 15.00 4.84 -10.23
N HIS A 172 14.75 3.82 -9.41
CA HIS A 172 14.79 2.43 -9.83
C HIS A 172 13.75 2.11 -10.92
N ALA A 173 12.52 2.61 -10.76
CA ALA A 173 11.44 2.36 -11.71
C ALA A 173 11.66 3.03 -13.07
N THR A 174 12.24 4.24 -13.09
CA THR A 174 12.49 5.04 -14.29
C THR A 174 13.84 4.78 -14.93
N GLY A 175 14.85 4.39 -14.14
CA GLY A 175 16.26 4.39 -14.56
C GLY A 175 16.87 5.80 -14.60
N VAL A 176 16.21 6.80 -14.03
CA VAL A 176 16.64 8.20 -14.00
C VAL A 176 16.91 8.57 -12.55
N GLU A 177 18.12 9.07 -12.24
CA GLU A 177 18.55 9.41 -10.88
C GLU A 177 17.61 10.42 -10.20
N ARG A 178 17.22 11.47 -10.93
CA ARG A 178 16.28 12.50 -10.47
C ARG A 178 15.10 12.60 -11.45
N PRO A 179 14.07 11.76 -11.31
CA PRO A 179 12.97 11.70 -12.27
C PRO A 179 12.01 12.89 -12.12
N THR A 180 11.38 13.28 -13.23
CA THR A 180 10.21 14.17 -13.25
C THR A 180 8.95 13.35 -12.99
N VAL A 181 8.22 13.65 -11.91
CA VAL A 181 7.13 12.81 -11.40
C VAL A 181 5.86 13.61 -11.15
N ALA A 182 4.71 13.06 -11.55
CA ALA A 182 3.42 13.52 -11.03
C ALA A 182 2.89 12.52 -9.99
N ILE A 183 2.64 12.99 -8.78
CA ILE A 183 1.85 12.25 -7.79
C ILE A 183 0.39 12.55 -8.10
N VAL A 184 -0.34 11.56 -8.61
CA VAL A 184 -1.69 11.72 -9.15
C VAL A 184 -2.70 11.24 -8.13
N VAL A 185 -3.44 12.17 -7.53
CA VAL A 185 -4.48 11.88 -6.53
C VAL A 185 -5.84 12.22 -7.14
N SER A 186 -6.74 11.22 -7.23
CA SER A 186 -8.10 11.42 -7.76
C SER A 186 -8.99 12.18 -6.78
N ASP A 187 -10.23 12.49 -7.19
CA ASP A 187 -11.19 13.15 -6.30
C ASP A 187 -11.73 12.17 -5.24
N GLU A 188 -11.81 10.86 -5.53
CA GLU A 188 -12.16 9.80 -4.56
C GLU A 188 -11.10 9.65 -3.47
N SER A 189 -9.84 9.94 -3.80
CA SER A 189 -8.69 9.90 -2.89
C SER A 189 -8.31 11.29 -2.36
N ALA A 190 -9.23 12.27 -2.40
CA ALA A 190 -8.93 13.67 -2.11
C ALA A 190 -8.34 13.91 -0.70
N ASP A 191 -8.63 13.04 0.26
CA ASP A 191 -8.17 13.15 1.64
C ASP A 191 -6.65 12.98 1.77
N TYR A 192 -5.98 12.34 0.79
CA TYR A 192 -4.52 12.18 0.75
C TYR A 192 -3.79 13.34 0.06
N ARG A 193 -4.50 14.33 -0.48
CA ARG A 193 -3.85 15.38 -1.30
C ARG A 193 -2.82 16.19 -0.53
N ASN A 194 -3.12 16.59 0.70
CA ASN A 194 -2.23 17.46 1.46
C ASN A 194 -0.93 16.76 1.85
N GLU A 195 -1.00 15.50 2.30
CA GLU A 195 0.22 14.75 2.60
C GLU A 195 1.03 14.42 1.34
N MET A 196 0.38 14.15 0.22
CA MET A 196 1.05 13.92 -1.06
C MET A 196 1.67 15.21 -1.62
N ALA A 197 1.06 16.37 -1.39
CA ALA A 197 1.63 17.68 -1.68
C ALA A 197 2.90 17.92 -0.86
N TRP A 198 2.84 17.61 0.44
CA TRP A 198 3.99 17.70 1.34
C TRP A 198 5.12 16.80 0.85
N LEU A 199 4.85 15.53 0.52
CA LEU A 199 5.86 14.59 0.03
C LEU A 199 6.49 15.10 -1.28
N ALA A 200 5.68 15.59 -2.21
CA ALA A 200 6.19 16.16 -3.46
C ALA A 200 7.09 17.38 -3.21
N ALA A 201 6.71 18.27 -2.29
CA ALA A 201 7.52 19.43 -1.92
C ALA A 201 8.84 19.02 -1.27
N GLU A 202 8.81 18.01 -0.40
CA GLU A 202 9.97 17.53 0.31
C GLU A 202 10.99 16.85 -0.63
N LEU A 203 10.51 16.06 -1.58
CA LEU A 203 11.35 15.48 -2.65
C LEU A 203 12.11 16.54 -3.44
N ARG A 204 11.46 17.67 -3.76
CA ARG A 204 12.11 18.80 -4.45
C ARG A 204 13.07 19.54 -3.54
N ARG A 205 12.68 19.79 -2.28
CA ARG A 205 13.50 20.51 -1.28
C ARG A 205 14.83 19.80 -1.00
N LEU A 206 14.79 18.46 -0.95
CA LEU A 206 15.95 17.59 -0.75
C LEU A 206 16.73 17.28 -2.04
N ASP A 207 16.32 17.85 -3.18
CA ASP A 207 16.93 17.63 -4.50
C ASP A 207 16.90 16.16 -4.97
N LEU A 208 15.90 15.38 -4.52
CA LEU A 208 15.81 13.94 -4.79
C LEU A 208 14.99 13.60 -6.04
N ALA A 209 13.95 14.39 -6.34
CA ALA A 209 13.11 14.22 -7.52
C ALA A 209 12.39 15.52 -7.86
N ASP A 210 12.12 15.74 -9.15
CA ASP A 210 11.26 16.81 -9.62
C ASP A 210 9.80 16.32 -9.58
N ALA A 211 9.20 16.31 -8.39
CA ALA A 211 7.87 15.75 -8.15
C ALA A 211 6.80 16.82 -7.98
N TRP A 212 5.56 16.63 -8.45
CA TRP A 212 4.42 17.53 -8.21
C TRP A 212 3.12 16.77 -7.95
N LEU A 213 2.29 17.27 -7.03
CA LEU A 213 0.91 16.81 -6.88
C LEU A 213 0.07 17.29 -8.08
N ARG A 214 -0.72 16.39 -8.66
CA ARG A 214 -1.69 16.70 -9.71
C ARG A 214 -3.00 15.95 -9.52
N LYS A 215 -4.10 16.55 -9.96
CA LYS A 215 -5.34 15.84 -10.28
C LYS A 215 -5.20 15.14 -11.64
N PRO A 216 -5.93 14.04 -11.89
CA PRO A 216 -5.88 13.33 -13.18
C PRO A 216 -6.11 14.24 -14.41
N GLN A 217 -7.07 15.16 -14.33
CA GLN A 217 -7.42 16.10 -15.39
C GLN A 217 -6.34 17.17 -15.68
N GLU A 218 -5.40 17.40 -14.77
CA GLU A 218 -4.33 18.39 -14.92
C GLU A 218 -3.15 17.85 -15.75
N LEU A 219 -3.13 16.55 -16.04
CA LEU A 219 -2.11 15.96 -16.90
C LEU A 219 -2.40 16.26 -18.37
N THR A 220 -1.37 16.73 -19.09
CA THR A 220 -1.42 16.92 -20.54
C THR A 220 -0.93 15.65 -21.21
N PHE A 221 -1.69 15.15 -22.18
CA PHE A 221 -1.33 14.00 -22.99
C PHE A 221 -0.98 14.46 -24.39
N THR A 222 0.16 14.00 -24.91
CA THR A 222 0.54 14.12 -26.31
C THR A 222 0.89 12.75 -26.87
N GLU A 223 1.15 12.68 -28.18
CA GLU A 223 1.66 11.45 -28.80
C GLU A 223 3.03 11.04 -28.23
N ASP A 224 3.80 11.95 -27.65
CA ASP A 224 5.15 11.68 -27.14
C ASP A 224 5.16 11.27 -25.67
N GLY A 225 4.15 11.63 -24.88
CA GLY A 225 4.08 11.27 -23.46
C GLY A 225 3.07 12.04 -22.64
N LEU A 226 3.29 12.00 -21.32
CA LEU A 226 2.53 12.81 -20.35
C LEU A 226 3.38 13.99 -19.91
N PHE A 227 2.73 15.11 -19.68
CA PHE A 227 3.34 16.36 -19.30
C PHE A 227 2.56 17.01 -18.18
N ILE A 228 3.26 17.80 -17.38
CA ILE A 228 2.65 18.79 -16.49
C ILE A 228 2.93 20.18 -17.03
N ARG A 229 1.93 21.05 -16.96
CA ARG A 229 2.11 22.48 -17.14
C ARG A 229 2.32 23.13 -15.78
N HIS A 230 3.29 24.01 -15.70
CA HIS A 230 3.61 24.82 -14.53
C HIS A 230 2.93 26.18 -14.62
N ASP A 231 2.84 26.89 -13.50
CA ASP A 231 2.18 28.19 -13.43
C ASP A 231 2.89 29.27 -14.26
N ASP A 232 4.21 29.09 -14.48
CA ASP A 232 5.04 29.93 -15.35
C ASP A 232 4.86 29.63 -16.86
N GLY A 233 3.98 28.69 -17.21
CA GLY A 233 3.69 28.26 -18.57
C GLY A 233 4.67 27.21 -19.13
N ARG A 234 5.73 26.86 -18.40
CA ARG A 234 6.65 25.79 -18.79
C ARG A 234 5.95 24.43 -18.77
N GLU A 235 6.35 23.55 -19.67
CA GLU A 235 5.93 22.14 -19.65
C GLU A 235 7.09 21.23 -19.25
N SER A 236 6.80 20.19 -18.49
CA SER A 236 7.78 19.15 -18.14
C SER A 236 7.22 17.79 -18.46
N ARG A 237 7.97 17.03 -19.25
CA ARG A 237 7.66 15.63 -19.58
C ARG A 237 7.84 14.77 -18.34
N LEU A 238 6.90 13.87 -18.09
CA LEU A 238 6.94 12.96 -16.95
C LEU A 238 7.72 11.69 -17.27
N ASP A 239 8.67 11.35 -16.40
CA ASP A 239 9.32 10.04 -16.36
C ASP A 239 8.44 9.02 -15.64
N ALA A 240 7.73 9.46 -14.59
CA ALA A 240 6.81 8.63 -13.83
C ALA A 240 5.52 9.35 -13.41
N ILE A 241 4.49 8.54 -13.18
CA ILE A 241 3.35 8.89 -12.35
C ILE A 241 3.30 7.96 -11.14
N TYR A 242 3.15 8.56 -9.94
CA TYR A 242 2.72 7.82 -8.77
C TYR A 242 1.20 7.84 -8.71
N ARG A 243 0.58 6.67 -8.90
CA ARG A 243 -0.88 6.52 -8.90
C ARG A 243 -1.38 6.44 -7.46
N ASN A 244 -2.19 7.40 -7.04
CA ASN A 244 -2.86 7.39 -5.74
C ASN A 244 -4.39 7.43 -5.95
N PHE A 245 -4.89 6.33 -6.50
CA PHE A 245 -6.30 5.99 -6.65
C PHE A 245 -6.39 4.48 -6.92
N GLU A 246 -7.42 3.83 -6.40
CA GLU A 246 -7.63 2.39 -6.52
C GLU A 246 -8.23 2.01 -7.89
N LEU A 247 -8.04 0.76 -8.34
CA LEU A 247 -8.58 0.36 -9.64
C LEU A 247 -10.10 0.09 -9.63
N PHE A 248 -10.71 -0.11 -8.46
CA PHE A 248 -12.16 -0.23 -8.38
C PHE A 248 -12.85 1.12 -8.69
N ASP A 249 -12.19 2.24 -8.41
CA ASP A 249 -12.65 3.59 -8.74
C ASP A 249 -12.25 4.04 -10.16
N LEU A 250 -11.52 3.20 -10.92
CA LEU A 250 -10.85 3.61 -12.16
C LEU A 250 -11.77 4.33 -13.15
N PHE A 251 -13.03 3.92 -13.28
CA PHE A 251 -13.96 4.52 -14.24
C PHE A 251 -14.43 5.93 -13.86
N ASN A 252 -14.29 6.32 -12.60
CA ASN A 252 -14.57 7.68 -12.14
C ASN A 252 -13.36 8.61 -12.34
N VAL A 253 -12.17 8.06 -12.57
CA VAL A 253 -10.92 8.83 -12.70
C VAL A 253 -10.82 9.51 -14.08
N PRO A 254 -10.79 10.86 -14.15
CA PRO A 254 -10.64 11.57 -15.43
C PRO A 254 -9.33 11.20 -16.14
N LYS A 255 -9.36 11.15 -17.48
CA LYS A 255 -8.17 10.85 -18.32
C LYS A 255 -7.47 9.51 -18.01
N GLN A 256 -8.10 8.60 -17.27
CA GLN A 256 -7.52 7.29 -16.92
C GLN A 256 -7.02 6.52 -18.14
N GLU A 257 -7.77 6.52 -19.25
CA GLU A 257 -7.38 5.79 -20.46
C GLU A 257 -6.10 6.33 -21.08
N LEU A 258 -5.91 7.66 -21.03
CA LEU A 258 -4.71 8.35 -21.54
C LEU A 258 -3.49 8.03 -20.66
N MET A 259 -3.66 8.03 -19.34
CA MET A 259 -2.60 7.64 -18.41
C MET A 259 -2.17 6.19 -18.62
N LEU A 260 -3.14 5.27 -18.72
CA LEU A 260 -2.89 3.85 -18.98
C LEU A 260 -2.33 3.61 -20.39
N TYR A 261 -2.74 4.40 -21.37
CA TYR A 261 -2.18 4.37 -22.72
C TYR A 261 -0.71 4.79 -22.72
N ALA A 262 -0.34 5.89 -22.06
CA ALA A 262 1.05 6.29 -21.94
C ALA A 262 1.89 5.23 -21.22
N ALA A 263 1.38 4.68 -20.11
CA ALA A 263 2.09 3.66 -19.33
C ALA A 263 2.30 2.36 -20.13
N ARG A 264 1.28 1.86 -20.84
CA ARG A 264 1.39 0.61 -21.60
C ARG A 264 2.36 0.70 -22.78
N HIS A 265 2.52 1.90 -23.35
CA HIS A 265 3.48 2.18 -24.44
C HIS A 265 4.85 2.66 -23.91
N ASN A 266 5.09 2.53 -22.60
CA ASN A 266 6.35 2.91 -21.96
C ASN A 266 6.75 4.38 -22.17
N ARG A 267 5.77 5.27 -22.35
CA ARG A 267 6.00 6.73 -22.46
C ARG A 267 6.17 7.39 -21.10
N VAL A 268 5.69 6.72 -20.05
CA VAL A 268 5.80 7.09 -18.64
C VAL A 268 5.83 5.80 -17.81
N LYS A 269 6.50 5.79 -16.66
CA LYS A 269 6.38 4.74 -15.67
C LYS A 269 5.15 4.99 -14.80
N MET A 270 4.41 3.94 -14.44
CA MET A 270 3.28 4.03 -13.54
C MET A 270 3.53 3.09 -12.37
N THR A 271 3.57 3.64 -11.16
CA THR A 271 3.70 2.88 -9.91
C THR A 271 2.71 3.42 -8.88
N PRO A 272 1.99 2.59 -8.13
CA PRO A 272 1.83 1.15 -8.32
C PRO A 272 1.24 0.81 -9.71
N PRO A 273 1.59 -0.36 -10.28
CA PRO A 273 1.13 -0.76 -11.61
C PRO A 273 -0.39 -0.98 -11.61
N PRO A 274 -1.04 -0.93 -12.79
CA PRO A 274 -2.48 -1.12 -12.89
C PRO A 274 -2.85 -2.62 -12.83
N LYS A 275 -2.66 -3.23 -11.65
CA LYS A 275 -2.93 -4.65 -11.37
C LYS A 275 -3.84 -4.82 -10.17
N ALA A 276 -5.14 -4.92 -10.43
CA ALA A 276 -6.15 -5.04 -9.40
C ALA A 276 -5.97 -6.28 -8.50
N SER A 277 -5.39 -7.37 -9.03
CA SER A 277 -5.07 -8.56 -8.22
C SER A 277 -4.06 -8.32 -7.10
N LEU A 278 -3.27 -7.23 -7.15
CA LEU A 278 -2.33 -6.85 -6.10
C LEU A 278 -2.94 -5.88 -5.07
N GLU A 279 -4.14 -5.35 -5.35
CA GLU A 279 -4.94 -4.50 -4.45
C GLU A 279 -5.92 -5.34 -3.60
N GLU A 280 -6.00 -6.65 -3.84
CA GLU A 280 -6.95 -7.54 -3.18
C GLU A 280 -6.49 -8.04 -1.81
N LYS A 281 -7.40 -7.98 -0.84
CA LYS A 281 -7.25 -8.61 0.49
C LYS A 281 -7.21 -10.14 0.41
N LEU A 282 -7.70 -10.72 -0.69
CA LEU A 282 -7.70 -12.16 -0.96
C LEU A 282 -6.29 -12.79 -0.91
N ALA A 283 -5.24 -11.99 -1.10
CA ALA A 283 -3.85 -12.45 -1.02
C ALA A 283 -3.54 -13.24 0.26
N PHE A 284 -4.15 -12.88 1.40
CA PHE A 284 -3.92 -13.58 2.67
C PHE A 284 -4.53 -15.00 2.64
N ALA A 285 -5.72 -15.15 2.08
CA ALA A 285 -6.36 -16.45 1.94
C ALA A 285 -5.55 -17.38 1.01
N LEU A 286 -5.00 -16.84 -0.07
CA LEU A 286 -4.14 -17.60 -0.99
C LEU A 286 -2.82 -18.04 -0.35
N LEU A 287 -2.25 -17.22 0.53
CA LEU A 287 -1.05 -17.60 1.30
C LEU A 287 -1.34 -18.80 2.22
N HIS A 288 -2.50 -18.79 2.87
CA HIS A 288 -2.93 -19.83 3.81
C HIS A 288 -3.52 -21.09 3.17
N HIS A 289 -3.76 -21.09 1.86
CA HIS A 289 -4.38 -22.20 1.16
C HIS A 289 -3.41 -23.39 1.02
N HIS A 290 -3.76 -24.56 1.58
CA HIS A 290 -2.88 -25.73 1.64
C HIS A 290 -2.31 -26.16 0.28
N ALA A 291 -3.13 -26.19 -0.77
CA ALA A 291 -2.71 -26.55 -2.14
C ALA A 291 -1.63 -25.63 -2.73
N LEU A 292 -1.46 -24.42 -2.20
CA LEU A 292 -0.48 -23.45 -2.67
C LEU A 292 0.82 -23.45 -1.83
N ALA A 293 0.84 -24.15 -0.69
CA ALA A 293 2.02 -24.20 0.19
C ALA A 293 3.31 -24.68 -0.51
N PRO A 294 3.31 -25.70 -1.40
CA PRO A 294 4.52 -26.07 -2.14
C PRO A 294 5.04 -24.95 -3.05
N PHE A 295 4.13 -24.21 -3.70
CA PHE A 295 4.49 -23.06 -4.52
C PHE A 295 5.13 -21.97 -3.66
N TRP A 296 4.50 -21.59 -2.55
CA TRP A 296 5.02 -20.55 -1.66
C TRP A 296 6.39 -20.91 -1.08
N ARG A 297 6.58 -22.15 -0.61
CA ARG A 297 7.88 -22.62 -0.12
C ARG A 297 8.97 -22.57 -1.20
N SER A 298 8.62 -22.89 -2.45
CA SER A 298 9.55 -22.83 -3.58
C SER A 298 9.94 -21.41 -3.96
N GLU A 299 8.98 -20.48 -3.98
CA GLU A 299 9.19 -19.11 -4.47
C GLU A 299 9.77 -18.17 -3.39
N LEU A 300 9.36 -18.35 -2.13
CA LEU A 300 9.77 -17.48 -1.01
C LEU A 300 10.91 -18.08 -0.18
N GLY A 301 11.11 -19.39 -0.26
CA GLY A 301 11.90 -20.16 0.70
C GLY A 301 11.12 -20.45 2.00
N ALA A 302 11.45 -21.57 2.65
CA ALA A 302 10.73 -22.04 3.83
C ALA A 302 10.68 -21.00 4.97
N GLN A 303 11.81 -20.35 5.26
CA GLN A 303 11.89 -19.39 6.37
C GLN A 303 10.99 -18.17 6.14
N THR A 304 10.99 -17.59 4.94
CA THR A 304 10.14 -16.43 4.62
C THR A 304 8.67 -16.83 4.62
N PHE A 305 8.34 -17.98 4.03
CA PHE A 305 6.97 -18.48 4.03
C PHE A 305 6.43 -18.69 5.44
N ASP A 306 7.17 -19.40 6.30
CA ASP A 306 6.72 -19.68 7.68
C ASP A 306 6.58 -18.38 8.51
N ARG A 307 7.40 -17.35 8.25
CA ARG A 307 7.25 -16.02 8.87
C ARG A 307 6.00 -15.30 8.38
N LEU A 308 5.75 -15.28 7.07
CA LEU A 308 4.57 -14.61 6.51
C LEU A 308 3.26 -15.30 6.93
N VAL A 309 3.24 -16.63 7.05
CA VAL A 309 2.09 -17.38 7.58
C VAL A 309 1.79 -17.04 9.04
N ARG A 310 2.80 -16.70 9.85
CA ARG A 310 2.60 -16.22 11.23
C ARG A 310 2.16 -14.77 11.28
N LEU A 311 2.72 -13.93 10.40
CA LEU A 311 2.40 -12.52 10.30
C LEU A 311 0.94 -12.29 9.87
N PHE A 312 0.50 -12.96 8.80
CA PHE A 312 -0.84 -12.77 8.29
C PHE A 312 -1.83 -13.70 8.98
N PRO A 313 -2.97 -13.19 9.49
CA PRO A 313 -3.95 -13.99 10.18
C PRO A 313 -4.56 -15.05 9.26
N LYS A 314 -4.97 -16.18 9.85
CA LYS A 314 -5.67 -17.23 9.11
C LYS A 314 -6.89 -16.63 8.42
N THR A 315 -6.94 -16.80 7.10
CA THR A 315 -7.94 -16.16 6.24
C THR A 315 -8.49 -17.18 5.27
N TRP A 316 -9.80 -17.11 5.00
CA TRP A 316 -10.51 -17.98 4.06
C TRP A 316 -11.19 -17.16 2.98
N ILE A 317 -11.31 -17.74 1.79
CA ILE A 317 -12.11 -17.17 0.71
C ILE A 317 -13.58 -17.50 1.00
N ILE A 318 -14.43 -16.47 1.08
CA ILE A 318 -15.87 -16.67 1.22
C ILE A 318 -16.45 -17.00 -0.15
N ASP A 319 -16.61 -18.30 -0.42
CA ASP A 319 -17.28 -18.83 -1.62
C ASP A 319 -18.68 -19.36 -1.23
N PRO A 320 -19.77 -18.83 -1.81
CA PRO A 320 -21.13 -19.28 -1.51
C PRO A 320 -21.52 -20.59 -2.23
N SER A 321 -20.62 -21.19 -3.02
CA SER A 321 -20.88 -22.41 -3.78
C SER A 321 -21.25 -23.58 -2.87
N LYS A 322 -22.24 -24.37 -3.31
CA LYS A 322 -22.69 -25.54 -2.53
C LYS A 322 -21.61 -26.62 -2.53
N MET A 323 -21.09 -26.93 -1.34
CA MET A 323 -20.14 -28.02 -1.16
C MET A 323 -20.85 -29.40 -1.08
N PRO A 324 -20.15 -30.50 -1.42
CA PRO A 324 -20.64 -31.85 -1.14
C PRO A 324 -20.99 -32.03 0.35
N PRO A 325 -21.98 -32.87 0.70
CA PRO A 325 -22.42 -33.03 2.10
C PRO A 325 -21.32 -33.44 3.10
N GLN A 326 -20.28 -34.11 2.62
CA GLN A 326 -19.14 -34.56 3.42
C GLN A 326 -17.95 -33.60 3.43
N ALA A 327 -18.02 -32.48 2.71
CA ALA A 327 -16.93 -31.52 2.62
C ALA A 327 -16.97 -30.50 3.76
N VAL A 328 -15.79 -30.05 4.18
CA VAL A 328 -15.60 -29.05 5.22
C VAL A 328 -14.59 -28.00 4.76
N ILE A 329 -14.71 -26.80 5.29
CA ILE A 329 -13.75 -25.71 5.12
C ILE A 329 -12.58 -26.00 6.04
N GLU A 330 -11.40 -26.18 5.44
CA GLU A 330 -10.18 -26.55 6.15
C GLU A 330 -9.88 -25.58 7.31
N GLU A 331 -9.61 -26.13 8.50
CA GLU A 331 -9.23 -25.39 9.72
C GLU A 331 -10.25 -24.34 10.20
N LEU A 332 -11.48 -24.35 9.70
CA LEU A 332 -12.54 -23.45 10.16
C LEU A 332 -13.56 -24.21 11.01
N TYR A 333 -13.73 -23.75 12.24
CA TYR A 333 -14.62 -24.37 13.23
C TYR A 333 -15.62 -23.36 13.81
N ALA A 334 -16.83 -23.83 14.08
CA ALA A 334 -17.88 -23.10 14.79
C ALA A 334 -18.38 -23.96 15.94
N THR A 335 -18.30 -23.48 17.19
CA THR A 335 -18.72 -24.23 18.39
C THR A 335 -18.08 -25.62 18.49
N GLY A 336 -16.81 -25.74 18.09
CA GLY A 336 -16.05 -27.00 18.07
C GLY A 336 -16.38 -27.97 16.92
N SER A 337 -17.30 -27.62 16.02
CA SER A 337 -17.66 -28.42 14.85
C SER A 337 -17.05 -27.84 13.57
N PRO A 338 -16.57 -28.67 12.63
CA PRO A 338 -16.11 -28.20 11.32
C PRO A 338 -17.20 -27.43 10.58
N VAL A 339 -16.82 -26.34 9.92
CA VAL A 339 -17.73 -25.53 9.11
C VAL A 339 -17.79 -26.08 7.69
N SER A 340 -18.99 -26.23 7.13
CA SER A 340 -19.23 -26.58 5.73
C SER A 340 -20.02 -25.51 4.98
N ASP A 341 -20.40 -24.43 5.65
CA ASP A 341 -21.14 -23.30 5.10
C ASP A 341 -20.86 -22.04 5.95
N PHE A 342 -20.37 -20.97 5.33
CA PHE A 342 -20.05 -19.72 6.04
C PHE A 342 -21.24 -19.12 6.81
N ARG A 343 -22.48 -19.44 6.44
CA ARG A 343 -23.68 -19.02 7.19
C ARG A 343 -23.71 -19.56 8.62
N GLN A 344 -23.03 -20.68 8.89
CA GLN A 344 -22.88 -21.24 10.24
C GLN A 344 -22.12 -20.30 11.18
N LEU A 345 -21.25 -19.42 10.65
CA LEU A 345 -20.55 -18.41 11.44
C LEU A 345 -21.48 -17.29 11.94
N GLY A 346 -22.60 -17.05 11.26
CA GLY A 346 -23.57 -16.00 11.63
C GLY A 346 -24.28 -16.27 12.96
N SER A 347 -24.37 -17.54 13.36
CA SER A 347 -25.01 -17.98 14.61
C SER A 347 -24.05 -18.10 15.79
N LEU A 348 -22.78 -17.70 15.66
CA LEU A 348 -21.80 -17.84 16.73
C LEU A 348 -22.19 -17.03 17.99
N PRO A 349 -22.05 -17.63 19.19
CA PRO A 349 -22.22 -16.91 20.45
C PRO A 349 -21.16 -15.80 20.57
N LYS A 350 -21.44 -14.75 21.35
CA LYS A 350 -20.54 -13.60 21.50
C LYS A 350 -19.11 -13.98 21.87
N SER A 351 -18.92 -15.02 22.70
CA SER A 351 -17.62 -15.54 23.13
C SER A 351 -16.78 -16.15 22.00
N GLU A 352 -17.38 -16.53 20.87
CA GLU A 352 -16.70 -17.16 19.74
C GLU A 352 -16.65 -16.26 18.50
N ARG A 353 -17.11 -15.00 18.60
CA ARG A 353 -17.05 -14.03 17.49
C ARG A 353 -15.65 -13.42 17.40
N ALA A 354 -14.73 -14.20 16.85
CA ALA A 354 -13.33 -13.80 16.61
C ALA A 354 -13.01 -13.61 15.11
N TYR A 355 -14.03 -13.40 14.28
CA TYR A 355 -13.90 -13.31 12.81
C TYR A 355 -14.34 -11.94 12.29
N VAL A 356 -13.70 -11.50 11.20
CA VAL A 356 -14.04 -10.28 10.47
C VAL A 356 -14.25 -10.62 9.01
N ILE A 357 -15.32 -10.11 8.40
CA ILE A 357 -15.53 -10.18 6.96
C ILE A 357 -14.90 -8.95 6.32
N LYS A 358 -14.01 -9.17 5.35
CA LYS A 358 -13.38 -8.10 4.57
C LYS A 358 -13.87 -8.14 3.13
N PRO A 359 -14.83 -7.29 2.73
CA PRO A 359 -15.29 -7.24 1.34
C PRO A 359 -14.19 -6.72 0.41
N SER A 360 -14.19 -7.21 -0.83
CA SER A 360 -13.37 -6.65 -1.91
C SER A 360 -13.98 -5.34 -2.41
N GLY A 361 -13.14 -4.41 -2.89
CA GLY A 361 -13.62 -3.22 -3.62
C GLY A 361 -14.35 -3.56 -4.92
N PHE A 362 -14.15 -4.78 -5.44
CA PHE A 362 -14.88 -5.33 -6.60
C PHE A 362 -15.98 -6.31 -6.21
N SER A 363 -16.39 -6.35 -4.93
CA SER A 363 -17.52 -7.18 -4.51
C SER A 363 -18.78 -6.75 -5.29
N PRO A 364 -19.51 -7.70 -5.92
CA PRO A 364 -20.72 -7.39 -6.70
C PRO A 364 -21.90 -6.92 -5.85
#